data_AF-A0A6A4IHP5-F1
#
_entry.id   AF-A0A6A4IHP5-F1
#
_cell.length_a   1.000
_cell.length_b   1.000
_cell.length_c   1.000
_cell.angle_alpha   90.00
_cell.angle_beta   90.00
_cell.angle_gamma   90.00
#
_symmetry.space_group_name_H-M   'P 1'
#
loop_
_entity.id
_entity.type
_entity.pdbx_description
1 polymer ?
#
loop_
_entity_poly.entity_id
_entity_poly.type
_entity_poly.pdbx_seq_one_letter_code
_entity_poly.pdbx_strand_id
1 'polypeptide(L)'
;MSDFIVRPLVSADVDNIKKLHPHIQLLTLGVLPEYQHQGLAKRLVGQVITSLHKDPSVPVPPVYTHVCTSNSPARAFYEQLGMKPFSPAWDPAGAPYVAKNIYPGYAALQSTVESKKLFGSRDAYILVGRVTA
;
A
#
# COMPACT_ATOMS: atom_id res chain seq x y z
N MET A 1 3.18 22.57 -9.04
CA MET A 1 3.24 22.31 -7.59
C MET A 1 1.81 22.28 -7.11
N SER A 2 1.36 21.17 -6.53
CA SER A 2 -0.03 21.05 -6.08
C SER A 2 -0.15 21.66 -4.69
N ASP A 3 -0.94 22.74 -4.58
CA ASP A 3 -1.24 23.39 -3.29
C ASP A 3 -2.19 22.50 -2.49
N PHE A 4 -1.66 21.75 -1.54
CA PHE A 4 -2.48 21.06 -0.56
C PHE A 4 -2.83 22.04 0.56
N ILE A 5 -4.11 22.42 0.66
CA ILE A 5 -4.62 23.22 1.76
C ILE A 5 -4.93 22.28 2.93
N VAL A 6 -4.08 22.31 3.95
CA VAL A 6 -4.35 21.63 5.23
C VAL A 6 -5.22 22.56 6.07
N ARG A 7 -6.49 22.20 6.26
CA ARG A 7 -7.42 22.91 7.16
C ARG A 7 -8.21 21.93 8.03
N PRO A 8 -8.74 22.35 9.19
CA PRO A 8 -9.65 21.53 9.98
C PRO A 8 -10.86 21.07 9.16
N LEU A 9 -11.28 19.83 9.41
CA LEU A 9 -12.50 19.26 8.84
C LEU A 9 -13.72 20.04 9.34
N VAL A 10 -14.54 20.52 8.42
CA VAL A 10 -15.82 21.18 8.73
C VAL A 10 -16.98 20.30 8.29
N SER A 11 -18.20 20.59 8.77
CA SER A 11 -19.41 19.80 8.46
C SER A 11 -19.67 19.66 6.95
N ALA A 12 -19.34 20.68 6.14
CA ALA A 12 -19.46 20.63 4.70
C ALA A 12 -18.52 19.60 4.03
N ASP A 13 -17.44 19.19 4.70
CA ASP A 13 -16.52 18.17 4.19
C ASP A 13 -17.09 16.75 4.35
N VAL A 14 -18.07 16.56 5.24
CA VAL A 14 -18.65 15.25 5.56
C VAL A 14 -19.23 14.60 4.31
N ASP A 15 -19.92 15.34 3.45
CA ASP A 15 -20.49 14.78 2.23
C ASP A 15 -19.44 14.43 1.18
N ASN A 16 -18.27 15.07 1.22
CA ASN A 16 -17.13 14.67 0.40
C ASN A 16 -16.40 13.45 0.99
N ILE A 17 -16.32 13.35 2.33
CA ILE A 17 -15.80 12.16 3.01
C ILE A 17 -16.69 10.95 2.77
N LYS A 18 -18.02 11.12 2.78
CA LYS A 18 -18.97 10.04 2.45
C LYS A 18 -18.83 9.53 1.02
N LYS A 19 -18.29 10.34 0.11
CA LYS A 19 -17.95 9.91 -1.27
C LYS A 19 -16.63 9.15 -1.33
N LEU A 20 -15.82 9.15 -0.27
CA LEU A 20 -14.62 8.32 -0.21
C LEU A 20 -15.06 6.86 -0.12
N HIS A 21 -14.54 6.06 -1.03
CA HIS A 21 -14.80 4.63 -1.04
C HIS A 21 -14.03 3.98 0.12
N PRO A 22 -14.67 3.10 0.91
CA PRO A 22 -13.96 2.34 1.92
C PRO A 22 -12.86 1.50 1.27
N HIS A 23 -11.73 1.40 1.95
CA HIS A 23 -10.59 0.62 1.48
C HIS A 23 -9.82 0.06 2.68
N ILE A 24 -9.01 -0.96 2.43
CA ILE A 24 -8.09 -1.54 3.42
C ILE A 24 -6.69 -1.02 3.09
N GLN A 25 -6.01 -0.40 4.05
CA GLN A 25 -4.63 0.05 3.88
C GLN A 25 -3.69 -0.88 4.66
N LEU A 26 -2.78 -1.55 3.96
CA LEU A 26 -1.65 -2.24 4.58
C LEU A 26 -0.57 -1.20 4.87
N LEU A 27 -0.30 -0.93 6.15
CA LEU A 27 0.70 0.04 6.59
C LEU A 27 2.07 -0.61 6.74
N THR A 28 2.12 -1.74 7.43
CA THR A 28 3.36 -2.46 7.72
C THR A 28 3.13 -3.96 7.62
N LEU A 29 4.00 -4.64 6.88
CA LEU A 29 4.04 -6.09 6.80
C LEU A 29 5.50 -6.52 6.74
N GLY A 30 5.88 -7.41 7.66
CA GLY A 30 7.22 -7.95 7.73
C GLY A 30 7.17 -9.37 8.26
N VAL A 31 8.07 -10.20 7.75
CA VAL A 31 8.33 -11.55 8.25
C VAL A 31 9.83 -11.63 8.44
N LEU A 32 10.29 -12.06 9.63
CA LEU A 32 11.72 -12.21 9.90
C LEU A 32 12.34 -13.17 8.88
N PRO A 33 13.60 -12.94 8.44
CA PRO A 33 14.24 -13.70 7.35
C PRO A 33 14.10 -15.22 7.48
N GLU A 34 14.30 -15.77 8.68
CA GLU A 34 14.22 -17.20 9.00
C GLU A 34 12.82 -17.82 8.83
N TYR A 35 11.77 -16.98 8.77
CA TYR A 35 10.38 -17.40 8.55
C TYR A 35 9.84 -17.02 7.17
N GLN A 36 10.66 -16.42 6.30
CA GLN A 36 10.26 -16.08 4.93
C GLN A 36 10.07 -17.34 4.07
N HIS A 37 9.40 -17.18 2.93
CA HIS A 37 9.11 -18.26 1.96
C HIS A 37 8.21 -19.40 2.47
N GLN A 38 7.70 -19.33 3.69
CA GLN A 38 6.73 -20.29 4.26
C GLN A 38 5.26 -19.88 4.04
N GLY A 39 5.03 -18.84 3.21
CA GLY A 39 3.69 -18.31 2.93
C GLY A 39 3.06 -17.49 4.07
N LEU A 40 3.78 -17.21 5.16
CA LEU A 40 3.26 -16.50 6.33
C LEU A 40 2.70 -15.12 6.00
N ALA A 41 3.43 -14.32 5.21
CA ALA A 41 2.96 -12.99 4.79
C ALA A 41 1.61 -13.05 4.05
N LYS A 42 1.44 -14.01 3.15
CA LYS A 42 0.17 -14.23 2.43
C LYS A 42 -0.95 -14.62 3.40
N ARG A 43 -0.67 -15.53 4.34
CA ARG A 43 -1.65 -15.94 5.37
C ARG A 43 -2.06 -14.77 6.26
N LEU A 44 -1.11 -13.94 6.69
CA LEU A 44 -1.37 -12.74 7.49
C LEU A 44 -2.29 -11.77 6.74
N VAL A 45 -1.99 -11.46 5.47
CA VAL A 45 -2.83 -10.58 4.66
C VAL A 45 -4.23 -11.16 4.48
N GLY A 46 -4.35 -12.46 4.15
CA GLY A 46 -5.64 -13.14 4.05
C GLY A 46 -6.46 -13.04 5.33
N GLN A 47 -5.86 -13.33 6.49
CA GLN A 47 -6.53 -13.24 7.79
C GLN A 47 -7.00 -11.83 8.14
N VAL A 48 -6.21 -10.80 7.83
CA VAL A 48 -6.61 -9.40 8.01
C VAL A 48 -7.83 -9.08 7.14
N ILE A 49 -7.80 -9.48 5.87
CA ILE A 49 -8.92 -9.24 4.95
C ILE A 49 -10.17 -9.96 5.42
N THR A 50 -10.09 -11.25 5.75
CA THR A 50 -11.22 -12.03 6.29
C THR A 50 -11.78 -11.41 7.57
N SER A 51 -10.92 -10.89 8.45
CA SER A 51 -11.36 -10.28 9.71
C SER A 51 -12.09 -8.95 9.50
N LEU A 52 -11.70 -8.18 8.48
CA LEU A 52 -12.31 -6.90 8.12
C LEU A 52 -13.53 -7.07 7.21
N HIS A 53 -13.57 -8.12 6.38
CA HIS A 53 -14.65 -8.46 5.46
C HIS A 53 -15.61 -9.48 6.10
N LYS A 54 -16.50 -8.98 6.97
CA LYS A 54 -17.42 -9.83 7.73
C LYS A 54 -18.65 -10.30 6.97
N ASP A 55 -19.09 -9.53 5.97
CA ASP A 55 -20.29 -9.83 5.19
C ASP A 55 -19.91 -10.33 3.78
N PRO A 56 -20.07 -11.64 3.50
CA PRO A 56 -19.71 -12.21 2.21
C PRO A 56 -20.60 -11.72 1.05
N SER A 57 -21.75 -11.11 1.32
CA SER A 57 -22.63 -10.54 0.29
C SER A 57 -22.12 -9.20 -0.25
N VAL A 58 -21.24 -8.52 0.50
CA VAL A 58 -20.62 -7.26 0.10
C VAL A 58 -19.27 -7.56 -0.57
N PRO A 59 -18.90 -6.89 -1.68
CA PRO A 59 -17.57 -7.04 -2.25
C PRO A 59 -16.47 -6.60 -1.28
N VAL A 60 -15.36 -7.35 -1.24
CA VAL A 60 -14.16 -6.94 -0.48
C VAL A 60 -13.71 -5.56 -0.98
N PRO A 61 -13.52 -4.58 -0.08
CA PRO A 61 -12.99 -3.28 -0.44
C PRO A 61 -11.61 -3.40 -1.12
N PRO A 62 -11.24 -2.48 -2.01
CA PRO A 62 -9.89 -2.45 -2.55
C PRO A 62 -8.85 -2.37 -1.43
N VAL A 63 -7.77 -3.13 -1.58
CA VAL A 63 -6.61 -3.12 -0.69
C VAL A 63 -5.54 -2.23 -1.30
N TYR A 64 -4.93 -1.38 -0.48
CA TYR A 64 -3.85 -0.48 -0.86
C TYR A 64 -2.60 -0.76 -0.03
N THR A 65 -1.44 -0.55 -0.64
CA THR A 65 -0.14 -0.57 0.05
C THR A 65 0.85 0.34 -0.67
N HIS A 66 1.89 0.77 0.04
CA HIS A 66 2.99 1.52 -0.53
C HIS A 66 4.24 0.64 -0.58
N VAL A 67 4.91 0.62 -1.74
CA VAL A 67 6.14 -0.15 -1.93
C VAL A 67 7.19 0.76 -2.53
N CYS A 68 8.35 0.83 -1.88
CA CYS A 68 9.50 1.56 -2.41
C CYS A 68 9.84 1.07 -3.82
N THR A 69 10.10 1.98 -4.77
CA THR A 69 10.33 1.61 -6.18
C THR A 69 11.57 0.74 -6.36
N SER A 70 12.54 0.80 -5.44
CA SER A 70 13.71 -0.08 -5.40
C SER A 70 13.46 -1.45 -4.75
N ASN A 71 12.34 -1.65 -4.05
CA ASN A 71 12.00 -2.91 -3.38
C ASN A 71 11.23 -3.84 -4.33
N SER A 72 11.91 -4.32 -5.37
CA SER A 72 11.32 -5.24 -6.35
C SER A 72 10.82 -6.57 -5.73
N PRO A 73 11.46 -7.16 -4.70
CA PRO A 73 10.92 -8.38 -4.07
C PRO A 73 9.56 -8.15 -3.41
N ALA A 74 9.40 -7.04 -2.66
CA ALA A 74 8.11 -6.71 -2.07
C ALA A 74 7.05 -6.42 -3.13
N ARG A 75 7.41 -5.71 -4.21
CA ARG A 75 6.48 -5.44 -5.32
C ARG A 75 5.97 -6.75 -5.93
N ALA A 76 6.88 -7.67 -6.26
CA ALA A 76 6.54 -8.98 -6.82
C ALA A 76 5.65 -9.80 -5.88
N PHE A 77 5.89 -9.75 -4.57
CA PHE A 77 5.03 -10.38 -3.57
C PHE A 77 3.59 -9.83 -3.63
N TYR A 78 3.40 -8.51 -3.63
CA TYR A 78 2.06 -7.92 -3.69
C TYR A 78 1.38 -8.16 -5.05
N GLU A 79 2.14 -8.20 -6.13
CA GLU A 79 1.63 -8.59 -7.46
C GLU A 79 1.08 -10.02 -7.47
N GLN A 80 1.72 -10.96 -6.78
CA GLN A 80 1.21 -12.33 -6.59
C GLN A 80 -0.08 -12.40 -5.76
N LEU A 81 -0.36 -11.37 -4.96
CA LEU A 81 -1.65 -11.23 -4.25
C LEU A 81 -2.74 -10.59 -5.13
N GLY A 82 -2.44 -10.29 -6.40
CA GLY A 82 -3.37 -9.65 -7.33
C GLY A 82 -3.38 -8.13 -7.25
N MET A 83 -2.41 -7.51 -6.57
CA MET A 83 -2.26 -6.06 -6.55
C MET A 83 -1.49 -5.57 -7.78
N LYS A 84 -1.75 -4.34 -8.22
CA LYS A 84 -1.05 -3.71 -9.33
C LYS A 84 -0.73 -2.25 -9.00
N PRO A 85 0.30 -1.65 -9.62
CA PRO A 85 0.52 -0.22 -9.48
C PRO A 85 -0.73 0.57 -9.89
N PHE A 86 -1.10 1.54 -9.06
CA PHE A 86 -2.22 2.42 -9.31
C PHE A 86 -1.85 3.39 -10.44
N SER A 87 -2.60 3.33 -11.54
CA SER A 87 -2.53 4.32 -12.62
C SER A 87 -3.75 5.24 -12.53
N PRO A 88 -3.56 6.54 -12.30
CA PRO A 88 -4.66 7.47 -12.15
C PRO A 88 -5.31 7.77 -13.50
N ALA A 89 -6.64 7.87 -13.52
CA ALA A 89 -7.39 8.14 -14.75
C ALA A 89 -7.08 9.52 -15.37
N TRP A 90 -6.51 10.45 -14.61
CA TRP A 90 -6.11 11.77 -15.11
C TRP A 90 -4.76 11.76 -15.85
N ASP A 91 -3.98 10.68 -15.79
CA ASP A 91 -2.75 10.54 -16.57
C ASP A 91 -3.03 9.73 -17.85
N PRO A 92 -3.13 10.39 -19.03
CA PRO A 92 -3.44 9.71 -20.29
C PRO A 92 -2.34 8.76 -20.76
N ALA A 93 -1.11 8.88 -20.23
CA ALA A 93 -0.05 7.92 -20.51
C ALA A 93 -0.24 6.59 -19.74
N GLY A 94 -1.14 6.56 -18.75
CA GLY A 94 -1.40 5.39 -17.92
C GLY A 94 -0.22 5.01 -17.03
N ALA A 95 0.74 5.92 -16.81
CA ALA A 95 1.92 5.61 -16.03
C ALA A 95 1.53 5.34 -14.57
N PRO A 96 2.23 4.41 -13.89
CA PRO A 96 2.02 4.21 -12.47
C PRO A 96 2.25 5.49 -11.66
N TYR A 97 1.33 5.80 -10.75
CA TYR A 97 1.54 6.88 -9.81
C TYR A 97 2.67 6.54 -8.84
N VAL A 98 3.61 7.46 -8.72
CA VAL A 98 4.76 7.36 -7.83
C VAL A 98 4.69 8.48 -6.79
N ALA A 99 4.52 8.11 -5.54
CA ALA A 99 4.52 9.03 -4.41
C ALA A 99 5.94 9.20 -3.84
N LYS A 100 6.23 10.38 -3.30
CA LYS A 100 7.41 10.58 -2.45
C LYS A 100 7.09 10.00 -1.07
N ASN A 101 7.71 8.87 -0.75
CA ASN A 101 7.55 8.22 0.54
C ASN A 101 8.52 8.83 1.54
N ILE A 102 7.96 9.43 2.59
CA ILE A 102 8.69 9.97 3.72
C ILE A 102 8.48 8.99 4.88
N TYR A 103 9.28 7.92 4.94
CA TYR A 103 9.32 7.09 6.13
C TYR A 103 10.01 7.88 7.27
N PRO A 104 9.31 8.23 8.36
CA PRO A 104 9.98 8.78 9.53
C PRO A 104 10.96 7.73 10.05
N GLY A 105 12.23 8.09 10.26
CA GLY A 105 13.26 7.12 10.66
C GLY A 105 13.91 6.33 9.51
N TYR A 106 13.75 6.77 8.26
CA TYR A 106 14.46 6.23 7.09
C TYR A 106 15.98 6.03 7.32
N ALA A 107 16.63 6.93 8.06
CA ALA A 107 18.04 6.80 8.43
C ALA A 107 18.33 5.61 9.36
N ALA A 108 17.41 5.26 10.27
CA ALA A 108 17.55 4.14 11.20
C ALA A 108 17.34 2.77 10.51
N LEU A 109 16.51 2.73 9.45
CA LEU A 109 16.25 1.52 8.68
C LEU A 109 17.40 1.13 7.74
N GLN A 110 18.40 2.00 7.51
CA GLN A 110 19.56 1.75 6.64
C GLN A 110 20.74 1.04 7.32
N SER A 111 20.53 0.41 8.48
CA SER A 111 21.62 -0.14 9.28
C SER A 111 22.34 -1.33 8.62
N THR A 112 21.73 -1.97 7.63
CA THR A 112 22.32 -3.10 6.89
C THR A 112 22.51 -2.79 5.40
N VAL A 113 23.51 -3.40 4.76
CA VAL A 113 23.75 -3.25 3.31
C VAL A 113 22.52 -3.63 2.48
N GLU A 114 21.77 -4.62 2.94
CA GLU A 114 20.56 -5.13 2.27
C GLU A 114 19.39 -4.14 2.34
N SER A 115 19.19 -3.52 3.51
CA SER A 115 18.17 -2.47 3.68
C SER A 115 18.41 -1.25 2.80
N LYS A 116 19.68 -0.85 2.59
CA LYS A 116 20.05 0.24 1.68
C LYS A 116 19.68 -0.05 0.22
N LYS A 117 19.73 -1.30 -0.22
CA LYS A 117 19.33 -1.69 -1.58
C LYS A 117 17.80 -1.64 -1.74
N LEU A 118 17.07 -2.20 -0.77
CA LEU A 118 15.61 -2.29 -0.84
C LEU A 118 14.94 -0.92 -0.71
N PHE A 119 15.48 -0.04 0.11
CA PHE A 119 14.94 1.30 0.36
C PHE A 119 15.80 2.39 -0.26
N GLY A 120 16.59 2.10 -1.29
CA GLY A 120 17.50 3.06 -1.92
C GLY A 120 16.80 4.25 -2.57
N SER A 121 15.49 4.13 -2.86
CA SER A 121 14.66 5.22 -3.37
C SER A 121 13.77 5.81 -2.28
N ARG A 122 13.53 7.13 -2.35
CA ARG A 122 12.43 7.80 -1.61
C ARG A 122 11.10 7.74 -2.36
N ASP A 123 11.09 7.12 -3.52
CA ASP A 123 9.89 6.98 -4.33
C ASP A 123 9.19 5.67 -3.97
N ALA A 124 7.86 5.67 -3.98
CA ALA A 124 7.06 4.48 -3.77
C ALA A 124 5.91 4.40 -4.78
N TYR A 125 5.67 3.19 -5.28
CA TYR A 125 4.44 2.86 -5.95
C TYR A 125 3.32 2.76 -4.92
N ILE A 126 2.14 3.28 -5.29
CA ILE A 126 0.89 2.88 -4.66
C ILE A 126 0.43 1.63 -5.40
N LEU A 127 0.29 0.50 -4.69
CA LEU A 127 -0.28 -0.72 -5.24
C LEU A 127 -1.73 -0.85 -4.77
N VAL A 128 -2.62 -1.27 -5.65
CA VAL A 128 -4.05 -1.49 -5.40
C VAL A 128 -4.51 -2.84 -5.96
N GLY A 129 -5.39 -3.54 -5.26
CA GLY A 129 -5.99 -4.77 -5.76
C GLY A 129 -7.16 -5.27 -4.92
N ARG A 130 -7.93 -6.22 -5.46
CA ARG A 130 -8.88 -7.02 -4.69
C ARG A 130 -8.18 -8.31 -4.30
N VAL A 131 -7.64 -8.34 -3.10
CA VAL A 131 -6.96 -9.53 -2.58
C VAL A 131 -8.01 -10.50 -2.08
N THR A 132 -8.04 -11.69 -2.66
CA THR A 132 -8.90 -12.79 -2.20
C THR A 132 -8.20 -13.53 -1.06
N ALA A 133 -8.90 -13.70 0.06
CA ALA A 133 -8.46 -14.57 1.15
C ALA A 133 -8.55 -16.05 0.77
#